data_AF-A0A9E0KPG2-F1
#
_entry.id   AF-A0A9E0KPG2-F1
#
_cell.length_a   1.000
_cell.length_b   1.000
_cell.length_c   1.000
_cell.angle_alpha   90.00
_cell.angle_beta   90.00
_cell.angle_gamma   90.00
#
_symmetry.space_group_name_H-M   'P 1'
#
loop_
_entity.id
_entity.type
_entity.pdbx_description
1 polymer ?
#
loop_
_entity_poly.entity_id
_entity_poly.type
_entity_poly.pdbx_seq_one_letter_code
_entity_poly.pdbx_strand_id
1 'polypeptide(L)'
;MAESYAQLLREAILNEDSFVEATFQVTRPGETIPWTRITIRPVLLKDGRHLQFSYFDGTQDHTRNFSGAEALERLDELMKWPFKSIGATTTGEAIRVQFSKKGRPIVHREQRKGDPVPLDLTHDRAKPGILRDDQPNPFLQAIGVMTAGGEVRANQRRKFQQINEFLRLIDETGEINRLDNRPVRVVDLGCGSAALTFATYHYLNDIKGIPATLTGIDTKAHLMDRHNGTAATLNWAGMRFETARIIEYEAAVAPDIVLALHACDTATDEALARAVQWRSKLIFSAPCCHHHLQTQLAAAETPEPFRPVLRHGILRERLGDILTDSFRVHILRLMGYRAEALEFVPVEHTPRNLMIRAVYTGAAAPSSLVDEYRALKAYWGVTPYLETLLEKELSSISAVSNR
;
A
#
# COMPACT_ATOMS: atom_id res chain seq x y z
N MET A 1 -42.87 15.02 -20.18
CA MET A 1 -41.89 14.58 -21.20
C MET A 1 -40.91 13.62 -20.55
N ALA A 2 -40.19 12.79 -21.30
CA ALA A 2 -39.13 11.97 -20.70
C ALA A 2 -37.95 12.89 -20.33
N GLU A 3 -37.59 12.91 -19.05
CA GLU A 3 -36.45 13.66 -18.54
C GLU A 3 -35.15 13.12 -19.16
N SER A 4 -34.27 14.01 -19.61
CA SER A 4 -32.99 13.55 -20.17
C SER A 4 -32.07 13.08 -19.04
N TYR A 5 -31.34 11.98 -19.25
CA TYR A 5 -30.41 11.47 -18.22
C TYR A 5 -29.36 12.51 -17.79
N ALA A 6 -28.98 13.41 -18.72
CA ALA A 6 -28.06 14.51 -18.46
C ALA A 6 -28.72 15.69 -17.72
N GLN A 7 -30.04 15.82 -17.70
CA GLN A 7 -30.75 16.74 -16.81
C GLN A 7 -30.79 16.14 -15.40
N LEU A 8 -31.25 14.89 -15.27
CA LEU A 8 -31.30 14.16 -14.00
C LEU A 8 -29.95 14.16 -13.26
N LEU A 9 -28.86 13.93 -13.99
CA LEU A 9 -27.51 13.96 -13.40
C LEU A 9 -27.05 15.38 -13.04
N ARG A 10 -27.43 16.43 -13.78
CA ARG A 10 -27.12 17.82 -13.39
C ARG A 10 -27.86 18.20 -12.12
N GLU A 11 -29.16 17.93 -12.06
CA GLU A 11 -29.99 18.23 -10.89
C GLU A 11 -29.47 17.47 -9.65
N ALA A 12 -29.03 16.22 -9.79
CA ALA A 12 -28.42 15.47 -8.70
C ALA A 12 -26.99 15.90 -8.31
N ILE A 13 -26.17 16.41 -9.24
CA ILE A 13 -24.76 16.82 -8.99
C ILE A 13 -24.66 18.26 -8.47
N LEU A 14 -25.58 19.13 -8.90
CA LEU A 14 -25.62 20.55 -8.50
C LEU A 14 -26.49 20.80 -7.26
N ASN A 15 -27.20 19.79 -6.75
CA ASN A 15 -27.99 19.92 -5.53
C ASN A 15 -27.09 20.00 -4.29
N GLU A 16 -26.99 21.20 -3.71
CA GLU A 16 -26.12 21.48 -2.58
C GLU A 16 -26.48 20.71 -1.30
N ASP A 17 -27.76 20.46 -1.03
CA ASP A 17 -28.23 19.83 0.20
C ASP A 17 -28.19 18.29 0.16
N SER A 18 -27.81 17.68 -0.96
CA SER A 18 -27.84 16.22 -1.10
C SER A 18 -26.74 15.58 -1.95
N PHE A 19 -26.00 16.30 -2.80
CA PHE A 19 -24.96 15.67 -3.63
C PHE A 19 -23.78 15.14 -2.79
N VAL A 20 -23.39 13.87 -2.98
CA VAL A 20 -22.26 13.24 -2.28
C VAL A 20 -21.08 12.98 -3.23
N GLU A 21 -21.31 12.26 -4.32
CA GLU A 21 -20.25 11.86 -5.27
C GLU A 21 -20.86 11.45 -6.62
N ALA A 22 -20.16 11.73 -7.72
CA ALA A 22 -20.43 11.15 -9.03
C ALA A 22 -19.16 10.54 -9.65
N THR A 23 -19.30 9.43 -10.38
CA THR A 23 -18.20 8.74 -11.05
C THR A 23 -18.56 8.44 -12.49
N PHE A 24 -17.72 8.87 -13.41
CA PHE A 24 -17.86 8.73 -14.85
C PHE A 24 -16.79 7.76 -15.36
N GLN A 25 -17.17 6.62 -15.94
CA GLN A 25 -16.23 5.66 -16.55
C GLN A 25 -16.23 5.82 -18.08
N VAL A 26 -15.07 6.10 -18.69
CA VAL A 26 -14.94 6.27 -20.14
C VAL A 26 -15.00 4.91 -20.86
N THR A 27 -15.62 4.86 -22.05
CA THR A 27 -15.83 3.59 -22.79
C THR A 27 -14.52 2.99 -23.29
N ARG A 28 -13.65 3.84 -23.85
CA ARG A 28 -12.28 3.55 -24.28
C ARG A 28 -11.48 4.84 -24.15
N PRO A 29 -10.38 4.87 -23.38
CA PRO A 29 -9.39 5.94 -23.51
C PRO A 29 -8.80 5.98 -24.92
N GLY A 30 -8.33 7.14 -25.35
CA GLY A 30 -7.71 7.35 -26.66
C GLY A 30 -7.11 8.75 -26.76
N GLU A 31 -6.52 9.09 -27.90
CA GLU A 31 -5.73 10.32 -28.09
C GLU A 31 -6.47 11.62 -27.72
N THR A 32 -7.80 11.67 -27.91
CA THR A 32 -8.65 12.82 -27.58
C THR A 32 -9.19 12.83 -26.15
N ILE A 33 -9.19 11.68 -25.45
CA ILE A 33 -9.62 11.54 -24.05
C ILE A 33 -8.69 10.54 -23.35
N PRO A 34 -7.60 11.00 -22.70
CA PRO A 34 -6.66 10.12 -22.00
C PRO A 34 -7.24 9.56 -20.70
N TRP A 35 -8.34 10.13 -20.20
CA TRP A 35 -8.93 9.80 -18.92
C TRP A 35 -9.72 8.47 -18.98
N THR A 36 -9.49 7.60 -17.99
CA THR A 36 -10.22 6.34 -17.79
C THR A 36 -11.47 6.54 -16.91
N ARG A 37 -11.35 7.40 -15.90
CA ARG A 37 -12.36 7.72 -14.89
C ARG A 37 -12.30 9.20 -14.55
N ILE A 38 -13.46 9.83 -14.33
CA ILE A 38 -13.57 11.15 -13.70
C ILE A 38 -14.47 11.01 -12.47
N THR A 39 -14.07 11.60 -11.35
CA THR A 39 -14.83 11.60 -10.09
C THR A 39 -15.14 13.04 -9.70
N ILE A 40 -16.40 13.33 -9.34
CA ILE A 40 -16.84 14.65 -8.87
C ILE A 40 -17.34 14.53 -7.44
N ARG A 41 -16.89 15.41 -6.54
CA ARG A 41 -17.39 15.53 -5.15
C ARG A 41 -17.50 16.99 -4.72
N PRO A 42 -18.43 17.36 -3.82
CA PRO A 42 -18.42 18.70 -3.24
C PRO A 42 -17.29 18.83 -2.21
N VAL A 43 -16.64 19.99 -2.16
CA VAL A 43 -15.62 20.34 -1.16
C VAL A 43 -15.82 21.79 -0.70
N LEU A 44 -15.47 22.08 0.56
CA LEU A 44 -15.42 23.42 1.10
C LEU A 44 -13.99 23.96 1.04
N LEU A 45 -13.80 25.07 0.33
CA LEU A 45 -12.55 25.84 0.27
C LEU A 45 -12.68 27.14 1.07
N LYS A 46 -11.57 27.86 1.20
CA LYS A 46 -11.52 29.19 1.86
C LYS A 46 -12.54 30.17 1.27
N ASP A 47 -12.72 30.10 -0.04
CA ASP A 47 -13.60 30.97 -0.83
C ASP A 47 -14.99 30.35 -1.08
N GLY A 48 -15.38 29.36 -0.27
CA GLY A 48 -16.69 28.72 -0.31
C GLY A 48 -16.73 27.34 -1.00
N ARG A 49 -17.94 26.87 -1.31
CA ARG A 49 -18.17 25.53 -1.85
C ARG A 49 -17.74 25.42 -3.31
N HIS A 50 -17.07 24.33 -3.63
CA HIS A 50 -16.63 23.97 -4.98
C HIS A 50 -17.04 22.51 -5.28
N LEU A 51 -17.19 22.20 -6.56
CA LEU A 51 -17.13 20.82 -7.06
C LEU A 51 -15.70 20.50 -7.46
N GLN A 52 -15.14 19.49 -6.81
CA GLN A 52 -13.82 18.94 -7.10
C GLN A 52 -13.94 17.83 -8.13
N PHE A 53 -13.29 17.99 -9.28
CA PHE A 53 -13.21 17.03 -10.37
C PHE A 53 -11.81 16.39 -10.36
N SER A 54 -11.72 15.07 -10.19
CA SER A 54 -10.48 14.31 -10.24
C SER A 54 -10.48 13.39 -11.47
N TYR A 55 -9.52 13.59 -12.37
CA TYR A 55 -9.40 12.92 -13.66
C TYR A 55 -8.26 11.89 -13.61
N PHE A 56 -8.59 10.60 -13.76
CA PHE A 56 -7.65 9.48 -13.65
C PHE A 56 -7.19 9.03 -15.04
N ASP A 57 -5.89 9.13 -15.36
CA ASP A 57 -5.34 8.66 -16.64
C ASP A 57 -5.10 7.14 -16.70
N GLY A 58 -5.15 6.46 -15.55
CA GLY A 58 -4.77 5.05 -15.39
C GLY A 58 -3.53 4.84 -14.53
N THR A 59 -2.78 5.91 -14.25
CA THR A 59 -1.59 5.95 -13.39
C THR A 59 -1.69 6.98 -12.26
N GLN A 60 -2.30 8.14 -12.50
CA GLN A 60 -2.39 9.26 -11.55
C GLN A 60 -3.73 10.00 -11.65
N ASP A 61 -4.14 10.64 -10.55
CA ASP A 61 -5.35 11.48 -10.47
C ASP A 61 -4.98 12.97 -10.57
N HIS A 62 -5.47 13.68 -11.60
CA HIS A 62 -5.34 15.13 -11.74
C HIS A 62 -6.58 15.82 -11.18
N THR A 63 -6.42 16.68 -10.18
CA THR A 63 -7.56 17.31 -9.48
C THR A 63 -7.71 18.79 -9.82
N ARG A 64 -8.95 19.24 -10.07
CA ARG A 64 -9.33 20.65 -10.26
C ARG A 64 -10.60 20.97 -9.48
N ASN A 65 -10.70 22.19 -8.95
CA ASN A 65 -11.85 22.67 -8.18
C ASN A 65 -12.56 23.76 -8.99
N PHE A 66 -13.89 23.68 -9.13
CA PHE A 66 -14.71 24.65 -9.86
C PHE A 66 -15.92 25.07 -9.02
N SER A 67 -16.44 26.28 -9.21
CA SER A 67 -17.63 26.78 -8.48
C SER A 67 -18.56 27.57 -9.40
N GLY A 68 -19.81 27.77 -8.94
CA GLY A 68 -20.83 28.54 -9.66
C GLY A 68 -21.01 28.12 -11.12
N ALA A 69 -20.98 29.11 -12.02
CA ALA A 69 -21.18 28.89 -13.45
C ALA A 69 -20.10 28.02 -14.12
N GLU A 70 -18.84 28.05 -13.65
CA GLU A 70 -17.80 27.20 -14.23
C GLU A 70 -18.04 25.73 -13.90
N ALA A 71 -18.50 25.41 -12.69
CA ALA A 71 -18.83 24.03 -12.32
C ALA A 71 -19.95 23.44 -13.21
N LEU A 72 -20.92 24.26 -13.60
CA LEU A 72 -21.95 23.90 -14.58
C LEU A 72 -21.37 23.73 -15.99
N GLU A 73 -20.53 24.66 -16.47
CA GLU A 73 -19.88 24.57 -17.79
C GLU A 73 -19.04 23.30 -17.91
N ARG A 74 -18.19 22.99 -16.92
CA ARG A 74 -17.32 21.80 -16.91
C ARG A 74 -18.15 20.51 -16.84
N LEU A 75 -19.29 20.51 -16.15
CA LEU A 75 -20.24 19.39 -16.16
C LEU A 75 -20.91 19.23 -17.53
N ASP A 76 -21.26 20.33 -18.20
CA ASP A 76 -21.83 20.34 -19.56
C ASP A 76 -20.84 19.93 -20.64
N GLU A 77 -19.55 20.22 -20.47
CA GLU A 77 -18.47 19.65 -21.28
C GLU A 77 -18.33 18.14 -21.05
N LEU A 78 -18.27 17.72 -19.79
CA LEU A 78 -18.09 16.32 -19.41
C LEU A 78 -19.23 15.45 -19.96
N MET A 79 -20.49 15.89 -19.85
CA MET A 79 -21.67 15.16 -20.35
C MET A 79 -21.69 14.91 -21.87
N LYS A 80 -20.78 15.51 -22.65
CA LYS A 80 -20.61 15.26 -24.10
C LYS A 80 -19.68 14.07 -24.40
N TRP A 81 -18.99 13.51 -23.40
CA TRP A 81 -17.97 12.48 -23.58
C TRP A 81 -18.54 11.04 -23.61
N PRO A 82 -17.87 10.07 -24.28
CA PRO A 82 -18.37 8.71 -24.49
C PRO A 82 -18.16 7.79 -23.28
N PHE A 83 -19.04 7.90 -22.28
CA PHE A 83 -19.01 7.04 -21.09
C PHE A 83 -19.61 5.65 -21.30
N LYS A 84 -19.04 4.66 -20.62
CA LYS A 84 -19.57 3.31 -20.40
C LYS A 84 -20.72 3.35 -19.39
N SER A 85 -20.50 4.10 -18.31
CA SER A 85 -21.47 4.32 -17.24
C SER A 85 -21.14 5.56 -16.43
N ILE A 86 -22.19 6.21 -15.91
CA ILE A 86 -22.11 7.29 -14.93
C ILE A 86 -22.87 6.84 -13.69
N GLY A 87 -22.27 6.96 -12.51
CA GLY A 87 -22.97 6.88 -11.23
C GLY A 87 -23.04 8.26 -10.58
N ALA A 88 -24.14 8.58 -9.91
CA ALA A 88 -24.26 9.70 -8.99
C ALA A 88 -24.94 9.22 -7.70
N THR A 89 -24.41 9.64 -6.56
CA THR A 89 -24.95 9.35 -5.22
C THR A 89 -25.37 10.66 -4.58
N THR A 90 -26.60 10.69 -4.07
CA THR A 90 -27.06 11.71 -3.14
C THR A 90 -27.24 11.10 -1.74
N THR A 91 -27.57 11.95 -0.77
CA THR A 91 -27.93 11.54 0.60
C THR A 91 -29.07 10.50 0.64
N GLY A 92 -30.02 10.58 -0.31
CA GLY A 92 -31.23 9.74 -0.35
C GLY A 92 -31.32 8.71 -1.47
N GLU A 93 -30.65 8.89 -2.61
CA GLU A 93 -30.72 7.92 -3.72
C GLU A 93 -29.36 7.68 -4.42
N ALA A 94 -29.29 6.57 -5.16
CA ALA A 94 -28.22 6.30 -6.11
C ALA A 94 -28.78 6.22 -7.53
N ILE A 95 -28.22 7.01 -8.43
CA ILE A 95 -28.55 7.07 -9.86
C ILE A 95 -27.42 6.40 -10.62
N ARG A 96 -27.73 5.42 -11.48
CA ARG A 96 -26.75 4.77 -12.37
C ARG A 96 -27.26 4.83 -13.81
N VAL A 97 -26.50 5.46 -14.69
CA VAL A 97 -26.72 5.47 -16.13
C VAL A 97 -25.71 4.53 -16.78
N GLN A 98 -26.18 3.53 -17.51
CA GLN A 98 -25.33 2.64 -18.34
C GLN A 98 -25.59 2.88 -19.82
N PHE A 99 -24.56 2.85 -20.65
CA PHE A 99 -24.69 3.05 -22.08
C PHE A 99 -24.61 1.71 -22.83
N SER A 100 -25.65 1.41 -23.60
CA SER A 100 -25.69 0.23 -24.46
C SER A 100 -24.66 0.31 -25.58
N LYS A 101 -24.37 -0.83 -26.24
CA LYS A 101 -23.48 -0.89 -27.44
C LYS A 101 -23.90 0.02 -28.61
N LYS A 102 -25.08 0.66 -28.56
CA LYS A 102 -25.60 1.63 -29.54
C LYS A 102 -25.73 3.04 -28.95
N GLY A 103 -25.01 3.36 -27.86
CA GLY A 103 -25.01 4.68 -27.23
C GLY A 103 -26.31 5.08 -26.50
N ARG A 104 -27.35 4.24 -26.51
CA ARG A 104 -28.59 4.54 -25.77
C ARG A 104 -28.35 4.40 -24.26
N PRO A 105 -28.71 5.42 -23.45
CA PRO A 105 -28.62 5.36 -22.00
C PRO A 105 -29.73 4.47 -21.41
N ILE A 106 -29.43 3.81 -20.31
CA ILE A 106 -30.34 3.03 -19.47
C ILE A 106 -30.17 3.57 -18.06
N VAL A 107 -31.23 4.15 -17.49
CA VAL A 107 -31.19 4.81 -16.18
C VAL A 107 -31.81 3.89 -15.13
N HIS A 108 -31.06 3.65 -14.05
CA HIS A 108 -31.53 2.99 -12.83
C HIS A 108 -31.48 3.98 -11.68
N ARG A 109 -32.55 4.04 -10.88
CA ARG A 109 -32.62 4.83 -9.64
C ARG A 109 -32.89 3.87 -8.48
N GLU A 110 -32.13 4.01 -7.41
CA GLU A 110 -32.19 3.17 -6.21
C GLU A 110 -32.35 4.07 -4.99
N GLN A 111 -33.60 4.18 -4.50
CA GLN A 111 -33.94 4.89 -3.26
C GLN A 111 -33.32 4.14 -2.07
N ARG A 112 -32.50 4.83 -1.26
CA ARG A 112 -31.82 4.20 -0.11
C ARG A 112 -32.83 3.95 1.01
N LYS A 113 -32.72 2.78 1.66
CA LYS A 113 -33.43 2.45 2.90
C LYS A 113 -32.42 2.33 4.03
N GLY A 114 -32.35 3.34 4.88
CA GLY A 114 -31.37 3.47 5.96
C GLY A 114 -31.06 4.94 6.23
N ASP A 115 -30.10 5.19 7.11
CA ASP A 115 -29.69 6.55 7.46
C ASP A 115 -29.03 7.29 6.27
N PRO A 116 -29.17 8.63 6.16
CA PRO A 116 -28.55 9.40 5.09
C PRO A 116 -27.03 9.29 5.10
N VAL A 117 -26.40 9.28 3.91
CA VAL A 117 -24.95 9.42 3.81
C VAL A 117 -24.55 10.84 4.25
N PRO A 118 -23.65 11.03 5.23
CA PRO A 118 -23.22 12.37 5.63
C PRO A 118 -22.54 13.12 4.48
N LEU A 119 -22.88 14.41 4.33
CA LEU A 119 -22.22 15.32 3.39
C LEU A 119 -20.81 15.66 3.91
N ASP A 120 -19.82 14.86 3.50
CA ASP A 120 -18.43 15.10 3.82
C ASP A 120 -17.84 16.14 2.85
N LEU A 121 -17.93 17.41 3.25
CA LEU A 121 -17.43 18.57 2.50
C LEU A 121 -15.93 18.82 2.72
N THR A 122 -15.17 17.91 3.37
CA THR A 122 -13.76 18.14 3.62
C THR A 122 -12.94 18.08 2.33
N HIS A 123 -12.15 19.12 2.05
CA HIS A 123 -11.28 19.16 0.86
C HIS A 123 -10.29 17.99 0.86
N ASP A 124 -9.67 17.73 2.02
CA ASP A 124 -8.69 16.67 2.23
C ASP A 124 -9.34 15.43 2.86
N ARG A 125 -10.47 14.98 2.32
CA ARG A 125 -11.04 13.68 2.68
C ARG A 125 -10.10 12.56 2.24
N ALA A 126 -9.20 12.17 3.14
CA ALA A 126 -8.47 10.91 3.05
C ALA A 126 -9.46 9.76 2.85
N LYS A 127 -9.11 8.77 2.01
CA LYS A 127 -9.89 7.52 1.87
C LYS A 127 -10.19 7.01 3.29
N PRO A 128 -11.45 6.69 3.68
CA PRO A 128 -11.74 6.18 5.02
C PRO A 128 -10.84 4.98 5.32
N GLY A 129 -10.35 4.91 6.55
CA GLY A 129 -9.45 3.85 6.98
C GLY A 129 -10.11 2.47 6.84
N ILE A 130 -9.29 1.46 6.55
CA ILE A 130 -9.70 0.05 6.64
C ILE A 130 -10.12 -0.28 8.09
N LEU A 131 -9.44 0.34 9.06
CA LEU A 131 -9.90 0.47 10.44
C LEU A 131 -10.53 1.86 10.63
N ARG A 132 -11.73 1.89 11.22
CA ARG A 132 -12.45 3.12 11.59
C ARG A 132 -12.03 3.59 13.01
N ASP A 133 -12.11 4.89 13.28
CA ASP A 133 -11.87 5.49 14.61
C ASP A 133 -13.14 5.94 15.35
N ASP A 134 -14.32 5.56 14.85
CA ASP A 134 -15.65 5.86 15.39
C ASP A 134 -16.39 4.64 15.97
N GLN A 135 -15.75 3.47 16.06
CA GLN A 135 -16.34 2.24 16.58
C GLN A 135 -15.33 1.40 17.41
N PRO A 136 -15.77 0.72 18.48
CA PRO A 136 -14.93 -0.21 19.24
C PRO A 136 -14.30 -1.31 18.38
N ASN A 137 -12.98 -1.46 18.51
CA ASN A 137 -12.20 -2.52 17.89
C ASN A 137 -11.36 -3.25 18.98
N PRO A 138 -11.67 -4.51 19.31
CA PRO A 138 -11.01 -5.23 20.40
C PRO A 138 -9.48 -5.33 20.25
N PHE A 139 -8.99 -5.50 19.02
CA PHE A 139 -7.55 -5.52 18.72
C PHE A 139 -6.90 -4.17 19.06
N LEU A 140 -7.43 -3.05 18.54
CA LEU A 140 -6.87 -1.73 18.81
C LEU A 140 -6.96 -1.34 20.29
N GLN A 141 -7.96 -1.85 21.01
CA GLN A 141 -8.05 -1.72 22.47
C GLN A 141 -6.95 -2.53 23.17
N ALA A 142 -6.74 -3.79 22.80
CA ALA A 142 -5.76 -4.68 23.39
C ALA A 142 -4.30 -4.24 23.15
N ILE A 143 -3.98 -3.65 21.99
CA ILE A 143 -2.67 -3.02 21.74
C ILE A 143 -2.56 -1.57 22.25
N GLY A 144 -3.56 -1.08 22.98
CA GLY A 144 -3.55 0.23 23.65
C GLY A 144 -3.68 1.45 22.72
N VAL A 145 -4.09 1.26 21.46
CA VAL A 145 -4.35 2.35 20.49
C VAL A 145 -5.68 3.04 20.74
N MET A 146 -6.68 2.29 21.19
CA MET A 146 -8.07 2.73 21.33
C MET A 146 -8.52 2.74 22.81
N THR A 147 -9.62 3.44 23.10
CA THR A 147 -10.34 3.40 24.38
C THR A 147 -11.45 2.34 24.34
N ALA A 148 -11.99 1.96 25.51
CA ALA A 148 -13.12 1.03 25.59
C ALA A 148 -14.37 1.53 24.82
N GLY A 149 -14.55 2.85 24.72
CA GLY A 149 -15.64 3.48 23.97
C GLY A 149 -15.43 3.54 22.44
N GLY A 150 -14.28 3.13 21.93
CA GLY A 150 -13.97 3.12 20.49
C GLY A 150 -13.16 4.31 19.97
N GLU A 151 -12.80 5.27 20.82
CA GLU A 151 -12.00 6.43 20.39
C GLU A 151 -10.51 6.07 20.26
N VAL A 152 -9.85 6.53 19.20
CA VAL A 152 -8.38 6.45 19.10
C VAL A 152 -7.73 7.44 20.06
N ARG A 153 -6.86 6.92 20.93
CA ARG A 153 -6.16 7.74 21.94
C ARG A 153 -5.30 8.81 21.26
N ALA A 154 -5.35 10.04 21.76
CA ALA A 154 -4.67 11.19 21.15
C ALA A 154 -3.17 10.93 20.86
N ASN A 155 -2.45 10.34 21.82
CA ASN A 155 -1.02 9.99 21.68
C ASN A 155 -0.74 8.75 20.80
N GLN A 156 -1.77 8.07 20.28
CA GLN A 156 -1.65 6.91 19.38
C GLN A 156 -2.18 7.19 17.96
N ARG A 157 -2.71 8.39 17.65
CA ARG A 157 -3.23 8.72 16.30
C ARG A 157 -2.22 8.43 15.17
N ARG A 158 -0.94 8.80 15.33
CA ARG A 158 0.15 8.46 14.37
C ARG A 158 0.32 6.95 14.16
N LYS A 159 0.14 6.12 15.20
CA LYS A 159 0.20 4.65 15.08
C LYS A 159 -1.06 4.09 14.40
N PHE A 160 -2.23 4.63 14.72
CA PHE A 160 -3.48 4.27 14.04
C PHE A 160 -3.44 4.58 12.54
N GLN A 161 -2.89 5.75 12.17
CA GLN A 161 -2.62 6.12 10.78
C GLN A 161 -1.62 5.14 10.12
N GLN A 162 -0.48 4.87 10.77
CA GLN A 162 0.50 3.89 10.27
C GLN A 162 -0.11 2.48 10.05
N ILE A 163 -0.96 2.01 10.97
CA ILE A 163 -1.69 0.75 10.82
C ILE A 163 -2.62 0.81 9.60
N ASN A 164 -3.39 1.89 9.43
CA ASN A 164 -4.32 2.04 8.32
C ASN A 164 -3.60 2.08 6.96
N GLU A 165 -2.55 2.88 6.81
CA GLU A 165 -1.79 2.93 5.55
C GLU A 165 -1.08 1.60 5.27
N PHE A 166 -0.60 0.88 6.30
CA PHE A 166 -0.04 -0.47 6.11
C PHE A 166 -1.07 -1.44 5.53
N LEU A 167 -2.30 -1.43 6.08
CA LEU A 167 -3.38 -2.26 5.56
C LEU A 167 -3.82 -1.83 4.14
N ARG A 168 -3.70 -0.55 3.77
CA ARG A 168 -3.94 -0.12 2.37
C ARG A 168 -2.91 -0.71 1.42
N LEU A 169 -1.62 -0.67 1.76
CA LEU A 169 -0.56 -1.23 0.91
C LEU A 169 -0.71 -2.74 0.69
N ILE A 170 -1.23 -3.43 1.70
CA ILE A 170 -1.62 -4.84 1.67
C ILE A 170 -2.84 -5.05 0.74
N ASP A 171 -3.88 -4.22 0.87
CA ASP A 171 -5.12 -4.28 0.07
C ASP A 171 -4.87 -3.99 -1.42
N GLU A 172 -4.15 -2.90 -1.70
CA GLU A 172 -3.81 -2.40 -3.04
C GLU A 172 -2.84 -3.34 -3.80
N THR A 173 -2.36 -4.43 -3.18
CA THR A 173 -1.71 -5.51 -3.94
C THR A 173 -2.69 -6.29 -4.83
N GLY A 174 -3.94 -6.46 -4.38
CA GLY A 174 -4.93 -7.36 -4.98
C GLY A 174 -4.61 -8.86 -4.88
N GLU A 175 -3.33 -9.25 -4.79
CA GLU A 175 -2.85 -10.63 -4.86
C GLU A 175 -3.30 -11.52 -3.69
N ILE A 176 -3.63 -10.95 -2.52
CA ILE A 176 -4.11 -11.70 -1.35
C ILE A 176 -5.40 -12.50 -1.66
N ASN A 177 -6.28 -11.93 -2.49
CA ASN A 177 -7.52 -12.59 -2.92
C ASN A 177 -7.28 -13.71 -3.95
N ARG A 178 -6.02 -14.04 -4.24
CA ARG A 178 -5.56 -15.04 -5.23
C ARG A 178 -4.69 -16.13 -4.59
N LEU A 179 -4.50 -16.08 -3.27
CA LEU A 179 -3.87 -17.15 -2.51
C LEU A 179 -4.82 -18.37 -2.46
N ASP A 180 -4.24 -19.56 -2.24
CA ASP A 180 -4.97 -20.84 -2.28
C ASP A 180 -6.16 -20.89 -1.29
N ASN A 181 -7.13 -21.77 -1.56
CA ASN A 181 -8.33 -22.00 -0.74
C ASN A 181 -8.07 -22.72 0.62
N ARG A 182 -6.89 -22.51 1.22
CA ARG A 182 -6.44 -23.01 2.53
C ARG A 182 -6.05 -21.83 3.42
N PRO A 183 -5.84 -22.03 4.74
CA PRO A 183 -5.34 -20.96 5.58
C PRO A 183 -4.03 -20.35 5.06
N VAL A 184 -4.01 -19.03 4.98
CA VAL A 184 -2.84 -18.21 4.60
C VAL A 184 -1.83 -18.24 5.75
N ARG A 185 -0.56 -18.49 5.43
CA ARG A 185 0.53 -18.50 6.42
C ARG A 185 1.30 -17.20 6.36
N VAL A 186 1.29 -16.46 7.46
CA VAL A 186 2.04 -15.21 7.62
C VAL A 186 3.17 -15.42 8.64
N VAL A 187 4.36 -14.91 8.35
CA VAL A 187 5.47 -14.82 9.32
C VAL A 187 5.98 -13.38 9.35
N ASP A 188 6.15 -12.81 10.53
CA ASP A 188 6.73 -11.46 10.73
C ASP A 188 8.10 -11.58 11.43
N LEU A 189 9.15 -11.22 10.70
CA LEU A 189 10.54 -11.43 11.07
C LEU A 189 11.13 -10.14 11.64
N GLY A 190 11.32 -10.10 12.96
CA GLY A 190 11.69 -8.89 13.71
C GLY A 190 10.48 -8.08 14.18
N CYS A 191 9.36 -8.74 14.53
CA CYS A 191 8.06 -8.10 14.71
C CYS A 191 8.00 -7.07 15.86
N GLY A 192 8.94 -7.10 16.81
CA GLY A 192 9.15 -6.05 17.82
C GLY A 192 7.91 -5.69 18.64
N SER A 193 7.31 -4.52 18.36
CA SER A 193 6.11 -4.04 19.06
C SER A 193 4.80 -4.72 18.62
N ALA A 194 4.87 -5.51 17.55
CA ALA A 194 3.81 -6.29 16.93
C ALA A 194 2.56 -5.57 16.42
N ALA A 195 2.42 -4.24 16.54
CA ALA A 195 1.18 -3.52 16.21
C ALA A 195 0.69 -3.75 14.76
N LEU A 196 1.60 -3.85 13.79
CA LEU A 196 1.28 -4.16 12.38
C LEU A 196 0.97 -5.66 12.18
N THR A 197 1.75 -6.54 12.81
CA THR A 197 1.51 -7.99 12.95
C THR A 197 0.07 -8.34 13.37
N PHE A 198 -0.41 -7.76 14.47
CA PHE A 198 -1.80 -7.94 14.94
C PHE A 198 -2.81 -7.36 13.93
N ALA A 199 -2.50 -6.23 13.29
CA ALA A 199 -3.36 -5.64 12.27
C ALA A 199 -3.50 -6.53 11.02
N THR A 200 -2.43 -7.18 10.55
CA THR A 200 -2.50 -8.13 9.42
C THR A 200 -3.37 -9.34 9.76
N TYR A 201 -3.24 -9.90 10.98
CA TYR A 201 -4.08 -11.02 11.40
C TYR A 201 -5.58 -10.63 11.44
N HIS A 202 -5.90 -9.47 12.01
CA HIS A 202 -7.25 -8.90 12.05
C HIS A 202 -7.81 -8.66 10.65
N TYR A 203 -7.02 -8.03 9.78
CA TYR A 203 -7.43 -7.69 8.42
C TYR A 203 -7.73 -8.93 7.57
N LEU A 204 -6.89 -9.97 7.66
CA LEU A 204 -7.13 -11.21 6.92
C LEU A 204 -8.37 -11.94 7.46
N ASN A 205 -8.40 -12.26 8.76
CA ASN A 205 -9.47 -13.09 9.33
C ASN A 205 -10.80 -12.34 9.45
N ASP A 206 -10.82 -11.15 10.06
CA ASP A 206 -12.06 -10.46 10.46
C ASP A 206 -12.59 -9.49 9.38
N ILE A 207 -11.70 -8.86 8.59
CA ILE A 207 -12.10 -7.85 7.58
C ILE A 207 -12.25 -8.47 6.18
N LYS A 208 -11.37 -9.40 5.80
CA LYS A 208 -11.44 -10.11 4.51
C LYS A 208 -12.14 -11.47 4.58
N GLY A 209 -12.33 -12.05 5.76
CA GLY A 209 -12.87 -13.41 5.89
C GLY A 209 -11.94 -14.50 5.34
N ILE A 210 -10.65 -14.20 5.19
CA ILE A 210 -9.61 -15.11 4.69
C ILE A 210 -8.94 -15.76 5.90
N PRO A 211 -9.13 -17.07 6.15
CA PRO A 211 -8.50 -17.73 7.28
C PRO A 211 -6.98 -17.59 7.21
N ALA A 212 -6.36 -17.10 8.27
CA ALA A 212 -4.91 -16.88 8.30
C ALA A 212 -4.31 -17.28 9.65
N THR A 213 -3.19 -17.99 9.58
CA THR A 213 -2.32 -18.28 10.73
C THR A 213 -1.08 -17.38 10.65
N LEU A 214 -0.69 -16.79 11.79
CA LEU A 214 0.45 -15.87 11.84
C LEU A 214 1.46 -16.27 12.93
N THR A 215 2.74 -16.14 12.59
CA THR A 215 3.86 -16.30 13.53
C THR A 215 4.68 -15.01 13.61
N GLY A 216 4.78 -14.38 14.79
CA GLY A 216 5.72 -13.26 15.01
C GLY A 216 7.03 -13.74 15.64
N ILE A 217 8.17 -13.32 15.09
CA ILE A 217 9.52 -13.71 15.53
C ILE A 217 10.29 -12.48 16.00
N ASP A 218 10.88 -12.53 17.19
CA ASP A 218 11.84 -11.54 17.72
C ASP A 218 12.82 -12.25 18.68
N THR A 219 13.89 -11.56 19.09
CA THR A 219 14.82 -12.05 20.12
C THR A 219 14.39 -11.68 21.54
N LYS A 220 13.42 -10.77 21.69
CA LYS A 220 12.97 -10.24 22.99
C LYS A 220 11.85 -11.09 23.58
N ALA A 221 12.20 -12.16 24.28
CA ALA A 221 11.26 -13.09 24.94
C ALA A 221 10.10 -12.40 25.67
N HIS A 222 10.39 -11.42 26.53
CA HIS A 222 9.38 -10.67 27.29
C HIS A 222 8.35 -9.92 26.43
N LEU A 223 8.64 -9.62 25.16
CA LEU A 223 7.66 -9.10 24.21
C LEU A 223 6.84 -10.23 23.60
N MET A 224 7.47 -11.37 23.26
CA MET A 224 6.77 -12.53 22.70
C MET A 224 5.76 -13.11 23.70
N ASP A 225 6.16 -13.26 24.97
CA ASP A 225 5.27 -13.67 26.07
C ASP A 225 4.07 -12.73 26.22
N ARG A 226 4.32 -11.42 26.20
CA ARG A 226 3.27 -10.40 26.30
C ARG A 226 2.32 -10.45 25.10
N HIS A 227 2.84 -10.58 23.88
CA HIS A 227 2.03 -10.64 22.67
C HIS A 227 1.22 -11.95 22.59
N ASN A 228 1.78 -13.08 23.05
CA ASN A 228 1.02 -14.32 23.23
C ASN A 228 -0.13 -14.12 24.23
N GLY A 229 0.10 -13.42 25.34
CA GLY A 229 -0.97 -13.01 26.27
C GLY A 229 -2.05 -12.13 25.62
N THR A 230 -1.66 -11.17 24.77
CA THR A 230 -2.59 -10.35 23.99
C THR A 230 -3.41 -11.21 23.00
N ALA A 231 -2.78 -12.12 22.27
CA ALA A 231 -3.46 -13.02 21.33
C ALA A 231 -4.44 -13.96 22.05
N ALA A 232 -4.06 -14.50 23.21
CA ALA A 232 -4.95 -15.29 24.06
C ALA A 232 -6.15 -14.47 24.56
N THR A 233 -5.93 -13.21 24.98
CA THR A 233 -7.00 -12.29 25.40
C THR A 233 -8.00 -11.99 24.27
N LEU A 234 -7.53 -11.98 23.01
CA LEU A 234 -8.35 -11.83 21.81
C LEU A 234 -8.97 -13.15 21.31
N ASN A 235 -8.68 -14.29 21.96
CA ASN A 235 -9.04 -15.65 21.52
C ASN A 235 -8.50 -16.04 20.13
N TRP A 236 -7.38 -15.42 19.70
CA TRP A 236 -6.80 -15.60 18.37
C TRP A 236 -5.87 -16.82 18.31
N ALA A 237 -6.45 -18.03 18.35
CA ALA A 237 -5.73 -19.30 18.31
C ALA A 237 -4.84 -19.52 17.06
N GLY A 238 -5.08 -18.77 15.97
CA GLY A 238 -4.23 -18.78 14.77
C GLY A 238 -2.98 -17.90 14.87
N MET A 239 -2.80 -17.13 15.94
CA MET A 239 -1.68 -16.19 16.12
C MET A 239 -0.78 -16.63 17.28
N ARG A 240 0.54 -16.69 17.04
CA ARG A 240 1.54 -16.98 18.08
C ARG A 240 2.84 -16.20 17.87
N PHE A 241 3.62 -16.10 18.92
CA PHE A 241 4.90 -15.40 18.95
C PHE A 241 6.01 -16.30 19.52
N GLU A 242 7.16 -16.33 18.87
CA GLU A 242 8.28 -17.22 19.19
C GLU A 242 9.59 -16.44 19.34
N THR A 243 10.44 -16.87 20.28
CA THR A 243 11.73 -16.22 20.54
C THR A 243 12.84 -16.89 19.73
N ALA A 244 13.32 -16.24 18.67
CA ALA A 244 14.39 -16.74 17.80
C ALA A 244 15.13 -15.60 17.08
N ARG A 245 16.34 -15.89 16.56
CA ARG A 245 16.98 -15.03 15.54
C ARG A 245 16.41 -15.35 14.16
N ILE A 246 16.31 -14.34 13.30
CA ILE A 246 15.70 -14.48 11.96
C ILE A 246 16.44 -15.51 11.11
N ILE A 247 17.77 -15.45 11.08
CA ILE A 247 18.59 -16.44 10.38
C ILE A 247 18.46 -17.89 10.94
N GLU A 248 18.09 -18.06 12.20
CA GLU A 248 17.94 -19.39 12.85
C GLU A 248 16.53 -19.98 12.73
N TYR A 249 15.50 -19.15 12.62
CA TYR A 249 14.11 -19.62 12.56
C TYR A 249 13.81 -20.33 11.23
N GLU A 250 13.31 -21.57 11.34
CA GLU A 250 12.87 -22.38 10.19
C GLU A 250 11.36 -22.63 10.30
N ALA A 251 10.61 -22.31 9.24
CA ALA A 251 9.16 -22.47 9.24
C ALA A 251 8.79 -23.92 8.88
N ALA A 252 8.06 -24.61 9.77
CA ALA A 252 7.62 -26.00 9.57
C ALA A 252 6.83 -26.22 8.25
N VAL A 253 6.20 -25.17 7.73
CA VAL A 253 5.78 -25.06 6.33
C VAL A 253 6.07 -23.64 5.86
N ALA A 254 6.58 -23.49 4.64
CA ALA A 254 6.85 -22.19 4.01
C ALA A 254 5.64 -21.23 4.10
N PRO A 255 5.84 -19.95 4.50
CA PRO A 255 4.78 -18.97 4.54
C PRO A 255 4.38 -18.44 3.16
N ASP A 256 3.14 -17.97 3.05
CA ASP A 256 2.63 -17.28 1.88
C ASP A 256 3.03 -15.79 1.89
N ILE A 257 3.06 -15.19 3.08
CA ILE A 257 3.38 -13.77 3.28
C ILE A 257 4.51 -13.67 4.32
N VAL A 258 5.58 -12.95 3.98
CA VAL A 258 6.61 -12.54 4.94
C VAL A 258 6.54 -11.04 5.17
N LEU A 259 6.52 -10.67 6.45
CA LEU A 259 6.63 -9.30 6.93
C LEU A 259 8.02 -9.10 7.54
N ALA A 260 8.61 -7.93 7.34
CA ALA A 260 9.90 -7.53 7.92
C ALA A 260 9.83 -6.05 8.31
N LEU A 261 9.03 -5.76 9.33
CA LEU A 261 8.51 -4.41 9.62
C LEU A 261 9.31 -3.74 10.73
N HIS A 262 10.28 -2.91 10.35
CA HIS A 262 11.34 -2.40 11.22
C HIS A 262 12.29 -3.50 11.74
N ALA A 263 12.54 -4.51 10.90
CA ALA A 263 13.84 -5.19 10.92
C ALA A 263 14.93 -4.17 10.52
N CYS A 264 16.03 -4.12 11.28
CA CYS A 264 17.04 -3.07 11.21
C CYS A 264 18.40 -3.62 10.80
N ASP A 265 19.08 -2.88 9.92
CA ASP A 265 20.38 -3.26 9.33
C ASP A 265 20.31 -4.66 8.70
N THR A 266 21.26 -5.56 9.00
CA THR A 266 21.35 -6.91 8.44
C THR A 266 20.12 -7.79 8.71
N ALA A 267 19.35 -7.52 9.77
CA ALA A 267 18.13 -8.26 10.08
C ALA A 267 17.06 -8.13 8.98
N THR A 268 17.08 -7.02 8.22
CA THR A 268 16.25 -6.87 7.01
C THR A 268 16.63 -7.90 5.96
N ASP A 269 17.93 -8.07 5.72
CA ASP A 269 18.46 -8.93 4.68
C ASP A 269 18.32 -10.41 5.07
N GLU A 270 18.48 -10.75 6.36
CA GLU A 270 18.12 -12.08 6.90
C GLU A 270 16.64 -12.42 6.60
N ALA A 271 15.73 -11.47 6.82
CA ALA A 271 14.30 -11.66 6.57
C ALA A 271 13.97 -11.81 5.07
N LEU A 272 14.60 -11.00 4.22
CA LEU A 272 14.45 -11.09 2.76
C LEU A 272 15.04 -12.40 2.21
N ALA A 273 16.19 -12.85 2.71
CA ALA A 273 16.79 -14.12 2.33
C ALA A 273 15.90 -15.30 2.71
N ARG A 274 15.37 -15.33 3.93
CA ARG A 274 14.39 -16.34 4.37
C ARG A 274 13.14 -16.35 3.49
N ALA A 275 12.58 -15.19 3.16
CA ALA A 275 11.42 -15.09 2.28
C ALA A 275 11.66 -15.62 0.86
N VAL A 276 12.85 -15.37 0.30
CA VAL A 276 13.29 -15.91 -1.00
C VAL A 276 13.46 -17.43 -0.94
N GLN A 277 14.12 -17.95 0.10
CA GLN A 277 14.37 -19.38 0.29
C GLN A 277 13.06 -20.18 0.43
N TRP A 278 12.09 -19.65 1.17
CA TRP A 278 10.74 -20.22 1.27
C TRP A 278 9.87 -19.99 0.01
N ARG A 279 10.32 -19.14 -0.93
CA ARG A 279 9.56 -18.68 -2.12
C ARG A 279 8.19 -18.10 -1.75
N SER A 280 8.16 -17.32 -0.67
CA SER A 280 6.97 -16.64 -0.15
C SER A 280 6.30 -15.83 -1.25
N LYS A 281 4.97 -15.90 -1.36
CA LYS A 281 4.20 -15.26 -2.44
C LYS A 281 4.24 -13.75 -2.36
N LEU A 282 4.19 -13.20 -1.14
CA LEU A 282 4.23 -11.77 -0.87
C LEU A 282 5.29 -11.45 0.18
N ILE A 283 5.97 -10.32 -0.01
CA ILE A 283 6.93 -9.77 0.94
C ILE A 283 6.62 -8.28 1.15
N PHE A 284 6.56 -7.86 2.41
CA PHE A 284 6.44 -6.46 2.82
C PHE A 284 7.54 -6.15 3.83
N SER A 285 8.51 -5.32 3.45
CA SER A 285 9.65 -4.95 4.30
C SER A 285 9.71 -3.43 4.48
N ALA A 286 9.70 -2.98 5.73
CA ALA A 286 9.89 -1.57 6.10
C ALA A 286 11.25 -1.43 6.79
N PRO A 287 12.37 -1.31 6.03
CA PRO A 287 13.71 -1.29 6.59
C PRO A 287 13.93 -0.06 7.49
N CYS A 288 14.68 -0.21 8.61
CA CYS A 288 14.82 0.88 9.60
C CYS A 288 16.24 1.34 9.94
N CYS A 289 17.26 0.49 9.81
CA CYS A 289 18.69 0.86 9.87
C CYS A 289 19.41 0.33 8.64
N HIS A 290 20.52 0.99 8.29
CA HIS A 290 21.06 1.03 6.93
C HIS A 290 22.62 0.94 6.91
N HIS A 291 23.27 0.35 7.94
CA HIS A 291 24.70 0.55 8.26
C HIS A 291 25.70 -0.36 7.53
N HIS A 292 25.42 -1.65 7.31
CA HIS A 292 26.40 -2.58 6.73
C HIS A 292 26.97 -2.11 5.38
N LEU A 293 26.14 -1.48 4.54
CA LEU A 293 26.58 -0.90 3.28
C LEU A 293 27.27 0.47 3.46
N GLN A 294 26.81 1.29 4.41
CA GLN A 294 27.46 2.58 4.74
C GLN A 294 28.93 2.40 5.13
N THR A 295 29.26 1.34 5.90
CA THR A 295 30.66 1.03 6.25
C THR A 295 31.52 0.72 5.02
N GLN A 296 30.98 -0.03 4.05
CA GLN A 296 31.69 -0.32 2.80
C GLN A 296 31.86 0.95 1.94
N LEU A 297 30.80 1.75 1.80
CA LEU A 297 30.83 3.01 1.05
C LEU A 297 31.76 4.08 1.68
N ALA A 298 32.05 3.97 2.97
CA ALA A 298 33.04 4.81 3.65
C ALA A 298 34.50 4.33 3.46
N ALA A 299 34.70 3.07 3.05
CA ALA A 299 36.01 2.46 2.80
C ALA A 299 36.37 2.36 1.30
N ALA A 300 35.37 2.31 0.42
CA ALA A 300 35.53 2.33 -1.04
C ALA A 300 36.02 3.69 -1.56
N GLU A 301 36.67 3.72 -2.73
CA GLU A 301 36.99 4.99 -3.38
C GLU A 301 35.69 5.70 -3.79
N THR A 302 35.52 6.94 -3.34
CA THR A 302 34.37 7.78 -3.69
C THR A 302 34.44 8.17 -5.18
N PRO A 303 33.45 7.78 -6.02
CA PRO A 303 33.42 8.13 -7.43
C PRO A 303 33.50 9.65 -7.63
N GLU A 304 34.38 10.09 -8.54
CA GLU A 304 34.72 11.51 -8.67
C GLU A 304 33.53 12.47 -8.83
N PRO A 305 32.51 12.17 -9.66
CA PRO A 305 31.31 13.02 -9.78
C PRO A 305 30.51 13.16 -8.48
N PHE A 306 30.58 12.18 -7.58
CA PHE A 306 29.84 12.17 -6.30
C PHE A 306 30.65 12.78 -5.14
N ARG A 307 31.94 13.10 -5.31
CA ARG A 307 32.77 13.75 -4.28
C ARG A 307 32.14 15.03 -3.69
N PRO A 308 31.45 15.91 -4.43
CA PRO A 308 30.77 17.08 -3.84
C PRO A 308 29.62 16.70 -2.90
N VAL A 309 28.79 15.72 -3.28
CA VAL A 309 27.67 15.23 -2.47
C VAL A 309 28.19 14.54 -1.20
N LEU A 310 29.16 13.64 -1.37
CA LEU A 310 29.66 12.76 -0.32
C LEU A 310 30.64 13.41 0.66
N ARG A 311 30.90 14.72 0.53
CA ARG A 311 31.52 15.56 1.59
C ARG A 311 30.60 15.73 2.80
N HIS A 312 29.29 15.66 2.63
CA HIS A 312 28.32 15.88 3.71
C HIS A 312 27.84 14.54 4.28
N GLY A 313 28.09 14.29 5.57
CA GLY A 313 27.75 13.01 6.24
C GLY A 313 26.30 12.58 6.03
N ILE A 314 25.35 13.50 6.28
CA ILE A 314 23.92 13.27 6.06
C ILE A 314 23.54 12.91 4.61
N LEU A 315 24.30 13.35 3.60
CA LEU A 315 24.09 12.98 2.21
C LEU A 315 24.76 11.65 1.85
N ARG A 316 25.87 11.30 2.52
CA ARG A 316 26.52 9.98 2.42
C ARG A 316 25.69 8.88 3.04
N GLU A 317 25.13 9.13 4.22
CA GLU A 317 24.12 8.27 4.86
C GLU A 317 22.97 8.07 3.87
N ARG A 318 22.24 9.14 3.52
CA ARG A 318 21.10 9.08 2.59
C ARG A 318 21.38 8.46 1.22
N LEU A 319 22.62 8.47 0.73
CA LEU A 319 22.96 7.74 -0.50
C LEU A 319 23.19 6.25 -0.24
N GLY A 320 23.94 5.87 0.79
CA GLY A 320 24.11 4.46 1.17
C GLY A 320 22.79 3.79 1.56
N ASP A 321 21.89 4.58 2.14
CA ASP A 321 20.50 4.26 2.43
C ASP A 321 19.73 3.85 1.17
N ILE A 322 19.64 4.77 0.19
CA ILE A 322 18.99 4.54 -1.10
C ILE A 322 19.64 3.38 -1.85
N LEU A 323 20.97 3.27 -1.84
CA LEU A 323 21.69 2.17 -2.49
C LEU A 323 21.36 0.82 -1.86
N THR A 324 21.27 0.73 -0.52
CA THR A 324 20.93 -0.51 0.18
C THR A 324 19.55 -1.03 -0.23
N ASP A 325 18.53 -0.16 -0.19
CA ASP A 325 17.17 -0.58 -0.53
C ASP A 325 16.99 -0.77 -2.05
N SER A 326 17.76 -0.07 -2.89
CA SER A 326 17.87 -0.35 -4.33
C SER A 326 18.44 -1.75 -4.58
N PHE A 327 19.57 -2.12 -3.95
CA PHE A 327 20.15 -3.46 -4.06
C PHE A 327 19.18 -4.55 -3.58
N ARG A 328 18.44 -4.31 -2.48
CA ARG A 328 17.40 -5.24 -1.99
C ARG A 328 16.29 -5.47 -3.01
N VAL A 329 15.71 -4.41 -3.57
CA VAL A 329 14.71 -4.51 -4.65
C VAL A 329 15.28 -5.22 -5.88
N HIS A 330 16.53 -4.94 -6.25
CA HIS A 330 17.18 -5.52 -7.42
C HIS A 330 17.45 -7.02 -7.25
N ILE A 331 17.94 -7.45 -6.08
CA ILE A 331 18.12 -8.88 -5.77
C ILE A 331 16.77 -9.60 -5.75
N LEU A 332 15.71 -9.02 -5.19
CA LEU A 332 14.37 -9.61 -5.25
C LEU A 332 13.88 -9.80 -6.70
N ARG A 333 14.15 -8.83 -7.59
CA ARG A 333 13.86 -8.98 -9.03
C ARG A 333 14.68 -10.10 -9.69
N LEU A 334 15.96 -10.23 -9.33
CA LEU A 334 16.80 -11.36 -9.77
C LEU A 334 16.22 -12.71 -9.29
N MET A 335 15.66 -12.77 -8.07
CA MET A 335 14.99 -13.94 -7.49
C MET A 335 13.60 -14.25 -8.08
N GLY A 336 13.17 -13.57 -9.16
CA GLY A 336 11.89 -13.81 -9.81
C GLY A 336 10.68 -13.20 -9.07
N TYR A 337 10.89 -12.08 -8.38
CA TYR A 337 9.81 -11.26 -7.82
C TYR A 337 9.56 -10.00 -8.68
N ARG A 338 8.28 -9.64 -8.84
CA ARG A 338 7.89 -8.27 -9.18
C ARG A 338 8.04 -7.43 -7.90
N ALA A 339 9.20 -6.77 -7.75
CA ALA A 339 9.53 -5.97 -6.56
C ALA A 339 9.67 -4.47 -6.87
N GLU A 340 9.27 -3.65 -5.90
CA GLU A 340 9.25 -2.19 -5.96
C GLU A 340 9.54 -1.59 -4.57
N ALA A 341 10.03 -0.34 -4.54
CA ALA A 341 10.05 0.49 -3.35
C ALA A 341 9.01 1.60 -3.50
N LEU A 342 8.20 1.82 -2.47
CA LEU A 342 7.08 2.76 -2.46
C LEU A 342 7.00 3.50 -1.12
N GLU A 343 6.23 4.59 -1.08
CA GLU A 343 5.99 5.34 0.16
C GLU A 343 4.98 4.62 1.07
N PHE A 344 5.32 4.52 2.35
CA PHE A 344 4.58 3.80 3.38
C PHE A 344 3.65 4.72 4.18
N VAL A 345 4.21 5.81 4.71
CA VAL A 345 3.52 6.80 5.53
C VAL A 345 4.14 8.15 5.20
N PRO A 346 3.35 9.22 5.00
CA PRO A 346 3.86 10.54 4.65
C PRO A 346 5.03 11.01 5.53
N VAL A 347 5.98 11.72 4.93
CA VAL A 347 7.26 12.14 5.55
C VAL A 347 7.06 12.93 6.85
N GLU A 348 5.96 13.67 6.97
CA GLU A 348 5.52 14.39 8.18
C GLU A 348 5.35 13.46 9.40
N HIS A 349 5.24 12.15 9.17
CA HIS A 349 5.12 11.12 10.18
C HIS A 349 6.38 10.25 10.34
N THR A 350 7.32 10.22 9.39
CA THR A 350 8.58 9.45 9.54
C THR A 350 9.64 9.79 8.47
N PRO A 351 10.93 9.94 8.83
CA PRO A 351 12.02 10.06 7.86
C PRO A 351 12.43 8.71 7.23
N ARG A 352 12.06 7.57 7.84
CA ARG A 352 12.04 6.25 7.20
C ARG A 352 10.62 6.03 6.67
N ASN A 353 10.33 6.48 5.45
CA ASN A 353 9.01 6.36 4.81
C ASN A 353 8.94 5.27 3.72
N LEU A 354 9.99 4.48 3.52
CA LEU A 354 10.08 3.49 2.45
C LEU A 354 9.53 2.12 2.87
N MET A 355 8.73 1.49 1.99
CA MET A 355 8.36 0.07 2.04
C MET A 355 8.84 -0.61 0.75
N ILE A 356 9.54 -1.74 0.89
CA ILE A 356 9.78 -2.68 -0.21
C ILE A 356 8.58 -3.64 -0.26
N ARG A 357 7.89 -3.66 -1.40
CA ARG A 357 6.83 -4.62 -1.72
C ARG A 357 7.34 -5.57 -2.81
N ALA A 358 7.12 -6.87 -2.63
CA ALA A 358 7.48 -7.85 -3.65
C ALA A 358 6.42 -8.96 -3.80
N VAL A 359 6.12 -9.33 -5.04
CA VAL A 359 5.20 -10.41 -5.42
C VAL A 359 5.96 -11.47 -6.20
N TYR A 360 5.95 -12.72 -5.76
CA TYR A 360 6.65 -13.81 -6.46
C TYR A 360 5.92 -14.15 -7.77
N THR A 361 6.61 -13.96 -8.90
CA THR A 361 6.09 -14.34 -10.22
C THR A 361 6.74 -15.62 -10.75
N GLY A 362 7.92 -15.98 -10.25
CA GLY A 362 8.71 -17.10 -10.76
C GLY A 362 9.29 -16.84 -12.17
N ALA A 363 9.21 -15.60 -12.67
CA ALA A 363 9.80 -15.24 -13.94
C ALA A 363 11.34 -15.27 -13.86
N ALA A 364 12.00 -15.78 -14.91
CA ALA A 364 13.44 -15.70 -15.01
C ALA A 364 13.90 -14.23 -15.17
N ALA A 365 14.98 -13.86 -14.48
CA ALA A 365 15.59 -12.55 -14.63
C ALA A 365 16.16 -12.37 -16.05
N PRO A 366 15.89 -11.24 -16.75
CA PRO A 366 16.55 -10.95 -18.02
C PRO A 366 18.03 -10.61 -17.78
N SER A 367 18.89 -10.93 -18.74
CA SER A 367 20.34 -10.68 -18.66
C SER A 367 20.67 -9.21 -18.33
N SER A 368 19.94 -8.26 -18.92
CA SER A 368 20.11 -6.82 -18.64
C SER A 368 19.98 -6.48 -17.15
N LEU A 369 19.08 -7.14 -16.41
CA LEU A 369 18.90 -6.93 -14.97
C LEU A 369 20.11 -7.47 -14.18
N VAL A 370 20.72 -8.57 -14.64
CA VAL A 370 21.95 -9.12 -14.05
C VAL A 370 23.12 -8.16 -14.29
N ASP A 371 23.21 -7.57 -15.48
CA ASP A 371 24.29 -6.65 -15.84
C ASP A 371 24.11 -5.26 -15.21
N GLU A 372 22.88 -4.76 -15.06
CA GLU A 372 22.55 -3.59 -14.22
C GLU A 372 23.01 -3.79 -12.77
N TYR A 373 22.76 -4.97 -12.19
CA TYR A 373 23.19 -5.31 -10.84
C TYR A 373 24.72 -5.28 -10.71
N ARG A 374 25.41 -5.97 -11.63
CA ARG A 374 26.87 -6.02 -11.68
C ARG A 374 27.49 -4.63 -11.87
N ALA A 375 26.91 -3.80 -12.75
CA ALA A 375 27.36 -2.45 -13.01
C ALA A 375 27.21 -1.55 -11.78
N LEU A 376 26.05 -1.56 -11.12
CA LEU A 376 25.81 -0.79 -9.89
C LEU A 376 26.75 -1.25 -8.76
N LYS A 377 26.92 -2.57 -8.60
CA LYS A 377 27.84 -3.17 -7.63
C LYS A 377 29.29 -2.72 -7.86
N ALA A 378 29.77 -2.81 -9.10
CA ALA A 378 31.13 -2.45 -9.49
C ALA A 378 31.38 -0.93 -9.37
N TYR A 379 30.42 -0.10 -9.75
CA TYR A 379 30.53 1.37 -9.68
C TYR A 379 30.72 1.89 -8.25
N TRP A 380 30.07 1.24 -7.27
CA TRP A 380 30.17 1.61 -5.86
C TRP A 380 31.22 0.82 -5.07
N GLY A 381 31.80 -0.24 -5.63
CA GLY A 381 32.83 -1.05 -4.97
C GLY A 381 32.35 -1.84 -3.74
N VAL A 382 31.07 -2.21 -3.70
CA VAL A 382 30.41 -2.83 -2.53
C VAL A 382 29.94 -4.26 -2.80
N THR A 383 29.55 -4.98 -1.75
CA THR A 383 28.77 -6.24 -1.79
C THR A 383 27.64 -6.16 -0.76
N PRO A 384 26.36 -6.13 -1.17
CA PRO A 384 25.21 -6.13 -0.27
C PRO A 384 25.16 -7.37 0.61
N TYR A 385 24.71 -7.25 1.87
CA TYR A 385 24.65 -8.41 2.77
C TYR A 385 23.68 -9.49 2.26
N LEU A 386 22.55 -9.08 1.66
CA LEU A 386 21.58 -9.98 1.02
C LEU A 386 22.19 -10.82 -0.12
N GLU A 387 23.23 -10.34 -0.81
CA GLU A 387 23.95 -11.15 -1.81
C GLU A 387 24.71 -12.29 -1.15
N THR A 388 25.37 -12.04 -0.01
CA THR A 388 26.11 -13.08 0.73
C THR A 388 25.19 -14.15 1.32
N LEU A 389 23.94 -13.80 1.62
CA LEU A 389 22.91 -14.74 2.11
C LEU A 389 22.24 -15.55 0.99
N LEU A 390 22.37 -15.13 -0.27
CA LEU A 390 21.74 -15.73 -1.47
C LEU A 390 22.76 -16.08 -2.57
N GLU A 391 24.02 -16.34 -2.18
CA GLU A 391 25.13 -16.59 -3.11
C GLU A 391 24.84 -17.75 -4.07
N LYS A 392 24.22 -18.83 -3.56
CA LYS A 392 23.92 -20.05 -4.34
C LYS A 392 22.83 -19.77 -5.39
N GLU A 393 21.80 -19.06 -4.98
CA GLU A 393 20.67 -18.64 -5.80
C GLU A 393 21.14 -17.67 -6.91
N LEU A 394 21.92 -16.64 -6.55
CA LEU A 394 22.48 -15.66 -7.50
C LEU A 394 23.50 -16.29 -8.48
N SER A 395 24.31 -17.24 -8.00
CA SER A 395 25.21 -18.02 -8.86
C SER A 395 24.44 -18.84 -9.90
N SER A 396 23.30 -19.42 -9.52
CA SER A 396 22.48 -20.21 -10.45
C SER A 396 21.94 -19.37 -11.62
N ILE A 397 21.54 -18.11 -11.36
CA ILE A 397 21.07 -17.16 -12.37
C ILE A 397 22.22 -16.73 -13.29
N SER A 398 23.39 -16.42 -12.70
CA SER A 398 24.59 -16.04 -13.48
C SER A 398 25.07 -17.16 -14.41
N ALA A 399 24.91 -18.43 -14.03
CA ALA A 399 25.26 -19.58 -14.86
C ALA A 399 24.28 -19.83 -16.02
N VAL A 400 23.02 -19.40 -15.90
CA VAL A 400 22.00 -19.48 -16.96
C VAL A 400 22.18 -18.36 -18.00
N SER A 401 22.56 -17.16 -17.57
CA SER A 401 22.72 -16.00 -18.46
C SER A 401 23.97 -16.04 -19.38
N ASN A 402 24.77 -17.10 -19.32
CA ASN A 402 25.94 -17.35 -20.17
C ASN A 402 25.71 -18.53 -21.16
N ARG A 403 24.45 -18.81 -21.53
CA ARG A 403 24.04 -19.82 -22.51
C ARG A 403 23.00 -19.26 -23.47
#